data_AF-A0A973ERD6-F1
#
_entry.id   AF-A0A973ERD6-F1
#
_cell.length_a   1.000
_cell.length_b   1.000
_cell.length_c   1.000
_cell.angle_alpha   90.00
_cell.angle_beta   90.00
_cell.angle_gamma   90.00
#
_symmetry.space_group_name_H-M   'P 1'
#
loop_
_entity.id
_entity.type
_entity.pdbx_description
1 polymer ?
#
loop_
_entity_poly.entity_id
_entity_poly.type
_entity_poly.pdbx_seq_one_letter_code
_entity_poly.pdbx_strand_id
1 'polypeptide(L)'
;MGFKFNRGCWVESHEDGLLSCKAGDGNIEGSARTSPPSTVQRIDLARRLFRSFEEALRKDRIVVELLHRIDQDIDRTARAMAELGIDEACALCDRTSPCGSCCSRGLEKKYDSVLLLINLLLGRDLPDTPTREDSCHFLGHRGCRLRIRHMLCIDYLCPGLETRLGTAGLIRIQSVAGMEIHTAFLLYEAVKKVIRE
;
A
#
# COMPACT_ATOMS: atom_id res chain seq x y z
N MET A 1 24.37 4.61 12.88
CA MET A 1 24.14 5.19 11.54
C MET A 1 22.63 5.26 11.32
N GLY A 2 22.05 6.45 11.38
CA GLY A 2 20.59 6.62 11.37
C GLY A 2 20.05 6.76 9.95
N PHE A 3 19.37 5.73 9.45
CA PHE A 3 18.57 5.86 8.23
C PHE A 3 17.17 6.31 8.61
N LYS A 4 16.92 7.63 8.58
CA LYS A 4 15.56 8.18 8.66
C LYS A 4 14.96 8.13 7.27
N PHE A 5 14.27 7.03 6.95
CA PHE A 5 13.45 6.95 5.74
C PHE A 5 12.14 7.71 5.97
N ASN A 6 12.18 9.04 5.78
CA ASN A 6 10.98 9.84 5.57
C ASN A 6 11.41 11.16 4.90
N ARG A 7 11.59 11.16 3.57
CA ARG A 7 11.74 12.42 2.84
C ARG A 7 10.43 13.18 3.05
N GLY A 8 10.47 14.27 3.84
CA GLY A 8 9.32 15.06 4.29
C GLY A 8 8.48 15.72 3.20
N CYS A 9 8.53 15.23 1.96
CA CYS A 9 7.64 15.58 0.88
C CYS A 9 6.37 14.72 0.98
N TRP A 10 5.32 15.34 1.53
CA TRP A 10 3.95 14.86 1.44
C TRP A 10 3.40 15.33 0.09
N VAL A 11 3.15 14.40 -0.82
CA VAL A 11 2.27 14.68 -1.96
C VAL A 11 0.88 14.35 -1.45
N GLU A 12 0.06 15.37 -1.25
CA GLU A 12 -1.36 15.17 -0.95
C GLU A 12 -2.00 14.52 -2.18
N SER A 13 -2.66 13.37 -1.99
CA SER A 13 -3.53 12.84 -3.03
C SER A 13 -4.77 13.71 -3.09
N HIS A 14 -4.80 14.67 -4.02
CA HIS A 14 -6.02 15.44 -4.35
C HIS A 14 -7.20 14.52 -4.72
N GLU A 15 -6.94 13.24 -4.99
CA GLU A 15 -7.93 12.25 -5.37
C GLU A 15 -8.85 11.83 -4.21
N ASP A 16 -8.36 11.80 -2.97
CA ASP A 16 -9.19 11.42 -1.81
C ASP A 16 -10.41 12.37 -1.66
N GLY A 17 -10.21 13.67 -1.91
CA GLY A 17 -11.29 14.66 -1.88
C GLY A 17 -12.34 14.44 -2.98
N LEU A 18 -11.91 14.16 -4.21
CA LEU A 18 -12.81 13.90 -5.33
C LEU A 18 -13.63 12.62 -5.11
N LEU A 19 -12.99 11.58 -4.59
CA LEU A 19 -13.62 10.28 -4.34
C LEU A 19 -14.62 10.33 -3.18
N SER A 20 -14.39 11.19 -2.18
CA SER A 20 -15.35 11.39 -1.09
C SER A 20 -16.71 11.88 -1.60
N CYS A 21 -16.74 12.81 -2.55
CA CYS A 21 -17.99 13.29 -3.16
C CYS A 21 -18.73 12.17 -3.91
N LYS A 22 -17.98 11.28 -4.59
CA LYS A 22 -18.54 10.12 -5.30
C LYS A 22 -19.07 9.03 -4.37
N ALA A 23 -18.54 8.93 -3.15
CA ALA A 23 -18.99 7.98 -2.14
C ALA A 23 -20.31 8.37 -1.45
N GLY A 24 -20.94 9.49 -1.84
CA GLY A 24 -22.24 9.92 -1.31
C GLY A 24 -22.18 10.89 -0.12
N ASP A 25 -21.00 11.44 0.18
CA ASP A 25 -20.90 12.52 1.18
C ASP A 25 -21.41 13.82 0.53
N GLY A 26 -22.65 14.21 0.86
CA GLY A 26 -23.21 15.48 0.45
C GLY A 26 -22.31 16.65 0.87
N ASN A 27 -21.92 17.46 -0.11
CA ASN A 27 -21.33 18.78 0.03
C ASN A 27 -20.11 18.85 0.98
N ILE A 28 -18.92 18.44 0.51
CA ILE A 28 -17.69 19.06 1.00
C ILE A 28 -17.59 20.41 0.28
N GLU A 29 -18.27 21.40 0.85
CA GLU A 29 -18.16 22.80 0.46
C GLU A 29 -16.68 23.20 0.41
N GLY A 30 -16.30 23.82 -0.70
CA GLY A 30 -14.92 24.18 -0.98
C GLY A 30 -14.29 25.10 0.06
N SER A 31 -12.96 25.08 0.08
CA SER A 31 -12.10 26.09 0.69
C SER A 31 -12.00 26.08 2.22
N ALA A 32 -11.18 25.16 2.74
CA ALA A 32 -10.26 25.44 3.84
C ALA A 32 -9.02 24.57 3.63
N ARG A 33 -7.82 25.05 4.02
CA ARG A 33 -6.61 24.21 4.10
C ARG A 33 -6.84 23.13 5.15
N THR A 34 -7.51 22.06 4.75
CA THR A 34 -7.81 20.91 5.59
C THR A 34 -6.52 20.13 5.74
N SER A 35 -6.19 19.76 6.98
CA SER A 35 -5.06 18.86 7.20
C SER A 35 -5.27 17.57 6.39
N PRO A 36 -4.21 16.94 5.86
CA PRO A 36 -4.33 15.69 5.12
C PRO A 36 -5.16 14.68 5.92
N PRO A 37 -6.05 13.89 5.29
CA PRO A 37 -6.88 12.95 6.02
C PRO A 37 -6.01 11.98 6.83
N SER A 38 -6.48 11.60 8.01
CA SER A 38 -5.83 10.59 8.83
C SER A 38 -5.93 9.21 8.16
N THR A 39 -5.09 8.27 8.61
CA THR A 39 -5.16 6.87 8.13
C THR A 39 -6.54 6.26 8.36
N VAL A 40 -7.16 6.53 9.51
CA VAL A 40 -8.52 6.06 9.83
C VAL A 40 -9.55 6.65 8.87
N GLN A 41 -9.47 7.96 8.57
CA GLN A 41 -10.36 8.59 7.59
C GLN A 41 -10.24 7.98 6.19
N ARG A 42 -9.02 7.60 5.77
CA ARG A 42 -8.83 6.89 4.49
C ARG A 42 -9.37 5.47 4.51
N ILE A 43 -9.25 4.76 5.62
CA ILE A 43 -9.86 3.43 5.81
C ILE A 43 -11.38 3.53 5.71
N ASP A 44 -11.98 4.53 6.36
CA ASP A 44 -13.42 4.74 6.31
C ASP A 44 -13.90 5.11 4.90
N LEU A 45 -13.15 5.96 4.19
CA LEU A 45 -13.47 6.29 2.80
C LEU A 45 -13.33 5.07 1.89
N ALA A 46 -12.27 4.26 2.04
CA ALA A 46 -12.11 3.01 1.29
C ALA A 46 -13.29 2.05 1.51
N ARG A 47 -13.77 1.90 2.75
CA ARG A 47 -14.95 1.09 3.07
C ARG A 47 -16.23 1.66 2.47
N ARG A 48 -16.40 2.99 2.43
CA ARG A 48 -17.54 3.63 1.75
C ARG A 48 -17.49 3.36 0.26
N LEU A 49 -16.35 3.60 -0.39
CA LEU A 49 -16.14 3.31 -1.81
C LEU A 49 -16.42 1.83 -2.12
N PHE A 50 -15.96 0.92 -1.26
CA PHE A 50 -16.22 -0.51 -1.44
C PHE A 50 -17.73 -0.80 -1.44
N ARG A 51 -18.48 -0.33 -0.44
CA ARG A 51 -19.93 -0.53 -0.39
C ARG A 51 -20.66 0.06 -1.61
N SER A 52 -20.20 1.21 -2.11
CA SER A 52 -20.85 1.90 -3.23
C SER A 52 -20.50 1.31 -4.61
N PHE A 53 -19.29 0.76 -4.78
CA PHE A 53 -18.77 0.39 -6.10
C PHE A 53 -18.36 -1.08 -6.24
N GLU A 54 -18.43 -1.91 -5.19
CA GLU A 54 -18.00 -3.31 -5.25
C GLU A 54 -18.66 -4.05 -6.42
N GLU A 55 -19.97 -3.94 -6.60
CA GLU A 55 -20.69 -4.63 -7.68
C GLU A 55 -20.20 -4.20 -9.07
N ALA A 56 -20.03 -2.89 -9.29
CA ALA A 56 -19.54 -2.35 -10.55
C ALA A 56 -18.09 -2.81 -10.83
N LEU A 57 -17.22 -2.73 -9.83
CA LEU A 57 -15.82 -3.14 -9.92
C LEU A 57 -15.68 -4.65 -10.17
N ARG A 58 -16.56 -5.48 -9.60
CA ARG A 58 -16.58 -6.93 -9.84
C ARG A 58 -17.17 -7.33 -11.20
N LYS A 59 -17.95 -6.46 -11.84
CA LYS A 59 -18.47 -6.67 -13.21
C LYS A 59 -17.51 -6.17 -14.29
N ASP A 60 -16.61 -5.25 -13.97
CA ASP A 60 -15.61 -4.76 -14.92
C ASP A 60 -14.56 -5.85 -15.22
N ARG A 61 -14.50 -6.27 -16.48
CA ARG A 61 -13.61 -7.35 -16.93
C ARG A 61 -12.13 -7.02 -16.70
N ILE A 62 -11.73 -5.76 -16.92
CA ILE A 62 -10.33 -5.33 -16.82
C ILE A 62 -9.91 -5.33 -15.35
N VAL A 63 -10.75 -4.82 -14.46
CA VAL A 63 -10.50 -4.83 -13.01
C VAL A 63 -10.36 -6.27 -12.50
N VAL A 64 -11.26 -7.18 -12.87
CA VAL A 64 -11.20 -8.60 -12.45
C VAL A 64 -9.92 -9.28 -12.94
N GLU A 65 -9.54 -9.06 -14.21
CA GLU A 65 -8.31 -9.61 -14.79
C GLU A 65 -7.07 -9.11 -14.04
N LEU A 66 -7.01 -7.80 -13.76
CA LEU A 66 -5.89 -7.18 -13.04
C LEU A 66 -5.86 -7.59 -11.55
N LEU A 67 -7.00 -7.80 -10.90
CA LEU A 67 -7.06 -8.34 -9.53
C LEU A 67 -6.47 -9.74 -9.44
N HIS A 68 -6.74 -10.60 -10.44
CA HIS A 68 -6.11 -11.93 -10.49
C HIS A 68 -4.62 -11.84 -10.74
N ARG A 69 -4.21 -11.00 -11.70
CA ARG A 69 -2.80 -10.82 -12.06
C ARG A 69 -1.98 -10.25 -10.91
N ILE A 70 -2.48 -9.24 -10.20
CA ILE A 70 -1.73 -8.64 -9.10
C ILE A 70 -1.53 -9.64 -7.96
N ASP A 71 -2.51 -10.51 -7.69
CA ASP A 71 -2.38 -11.51 -6.64
C ASP A 71 -1.25 -12.52 -6.96
N GLN A 72 -1.13 -12.91 -8.24
CA GLN A 72 -0.02 -13.74 -8.70
C GLN A 72 1.33 -13.02 -8.65
N ASP A 73 1.38 -11.75 -9.06
CA ASP A 73 2.62 -10.96 -9.05
C ASP A 73 3.11 -10.75 -7.61
N ILE A 74 2.21 -10.46 -6.66
CA ILE A 74 2.53 -10.38 -5.23
C ILE A 74 3.13 -11.70 -4.74
N ASP A 75 2.57 -12.85 -5.11
CA ASP A 75 3.12 -14.16 -4.71
C ASP A 75 4.50 -14.44 -5.33
N ARG A 76 4.76 -13.95 -6.54
CA ARG A 76 6.10 -14.04 -7.15
C ARG A 76 7.09 -13.18 -6.37
N THR A 77 6.73 -11.95 -6.02
CA THR A 77 7.59 -11.07 -5.22
C THR A 77 7.84 -11.65 -3.83
N ALA A 78 6.79 -12.14 -3.15
CA ALA A 78 6.92 -12.74 -1.83
C ALA A 78 7.85 -13.96 -1.84
N ARG A 79 7.73 -14.84 -2.85
CA ARG A 79 8.68 -15.96 -3.02
C ARG A 79 10.11 -15.48 -3.25
N ALA A 80 10.31 -14.48 -4.10
CA ALA A 80 11.64 -13.92 -4.33
C ALA A 80 12.24 -13.29 -3.07
N MET A 81 11.43 -12.57 -2.27
CA MET A 81 11.84 -12.00 -0.99
C MET A 81 12.24 -13.08 0.02
N ALA A 82 11.47 -14.15 0.13
CA ALA A 82 11.76 -15.27 1.01
C ALA A 82 13.05 -16.00 0.59
N GLU A 83 13.21 -16.34 -0.69
CA GLU A 83 14.39 -17.04 -1.20
C GLU A 83 15.67 -16.20 -1.10
N LEU A 84 15.57 -14.87 -1.18
CA LEU A 84 16.69 -13.95 -0.98
C LEU A 84 16.92 -13.61 0.51
N GLY A 85 16.15 -14.20 1.43
CA GLY A 85 16.26 -13.97 2.88
C GLY A 85 15.93 -12.54 3.30
N ILE A 86 15.16 -11.80 2.50
CA ILE A 86 14.76 -10.42 2.79
C ILE A 86 13.78 -10.39 3.95
N ASP A 87 12.76 -11.26 3.93
CA ASP A 87 11.71 -11.30 4.96
C ASP A 87 12.29 -11.58 6.36
N GLU A 88 13.21 -12.53 6.46
CA GLU A 88 13.87 -12.87 7.72
C GLU A 88 14.71 -11.70 8.26
N ALA A 89 15.46 -11.03 7.38
CA ALA A 89 16.25 -9.87 7.77
C ALA A 89 15.39 -8.68 8.21
N CYS A 90 14.28 -8.42 7.51
CA CYS A 90 13.31 -7.40 7.89
C CYS A 90 12.67 -7.73 9.25
N ALA A 91 12.27 -8.98 9.48
CA ALA A 91 11.70 -9.42 10.76
C ALA A 91 12.71 -9.32 11.91
N LEU A 92 13.99 -9.63 11.67
CA LEU A 92 15.05 -9.45 12.65
C LEU A 92 15.27 -7.95 12.96
N CYS A 93 15.27 -7.09 11.95
CA CYS A 93 15.40 -5.65 12.13
C CYS A 93 14.26 -5.07 12.97
N ASP A 94 13.01 -5.46 12.68
CA ASP A 94 11.83 -5.02 13.44
C ASP A 94 11.90 -5.42 14.93
N ARG A 95 12.46 -6.60 15.24
CA ARG A 95 12.64 -7.05 16.63
C ARG A 95 13.78 -6.36 17.36
N THR A 96 14.85 -6.01 16.65
CA THR A 96 16.12 -5.56 17.26
C THR A 96 16.30 -4.05 17.28
N SER A 97 15.55 -3.33 16.44
CA SER A 97 15.66 -1.88 16.30
C SER A 97 14.37 -1.20 16.77
N PRO A 98 14.39 -0.37 17.85
CA PRO A 98 13.19 0.16 18.53
C PRO A 98 12.32 1.13 17.72
N CYS A 99 12.50 1.24 16.40
CA CYS A 99 11.59 1.96 15.50
C CYS A 99 11.35 1.27 14.15
N GLY A 100 12.04 0.16 13.82
CA GLY A 100 12.20 -0.31 12.43
C GLY A 100 12.83 0.77 11.52
N SER A 101 13.72 0.41 10.59
CA SER A 101 14.32 1.47 9.75
C SER A 101 13.38 1.94 8.63
N CYS A 102 12.59 1.04 8.04
CA CYS A 102 11.79 1.29 6.85
C CYS A 102 10.27 1.09 7.00
N CYS A 103 9.80 0.23 7.92
CA CYS A 103 8.37 0.02 8.21
C CYS A 103 7.86 0.86 9.41
N SER A 104 8.47 2.01 9.63
CA SER A 104 8.21 2.88 10.79
C SER A 104 6.92 3.70 10.65
N ARG A 105 6.48 4.28 11.77
CA ARG A 105 5.39 5.26 11.81
C ARG A 105 5.55 6.37 10.77
N GLY A 106 4.45 6.72 10.10
CA GLY A 106 4.38 7.71 9.04
C GLY A 106 4.37 7.12 7.64
N LEU A 107 4.80 5.87 7.43
CA LEU A 107 4.68 5.19 6.14
C LEU A 107 3.20 5.02 5.75
N GLU A 108 2.32 4.85 6.72
CA GLU A 108 0.88 4.71 6.53
C GLU A 108 0.21 5.88 5.81
N LYS A 109 0.82 7.06 5.91
CA LYS A 109 0.32 8.28 5.25
C LYS A 109 0.58 8.29 3.75
N LYS A 110 1.32 7.31 3.20
CA LYS A 110 1.52 7.11 1.76
C LYS A 110 0.44 6.24 1.11
N TYR A 111 -0.40 5.57 1.91
CA TYR A 111 -1.53 4.81 1.37
C TYR A 111 -2.74 5.73 1.21
N ASP A 112 -3.29 5.79 0.00
CA ASP A 112 -4.54 6.48 -0.30
C ASP A 112 -5.77 5.55 -0.16
N SER A 113 -6.96 6.11 -0.33
CA SER A 113 -8.22 5.38 -0.19
C SER A 113 -8.41 4.30 -1.26
N VAL A 114 -7.84 4.48 -2.47
CA VAL A 114 -8.00 3.54 -3.58
C VAL A 114 -7.15 2.30 -3.37
N LEU A 115 -5.90 2.46 -2.89
CA LEU A 115 -5.04 1.33 -2.52
C LEU A 115 -5.69 0.48 -1.42
N LEU A 116 -6.31 1.15 -0.44
CA LEU A 116 -7.05 0.48 0.64
C LEU A 116 -8.32 -0.20 0.12
N LEU A 117 -9.03 0.42 -0.82
CA LEU A 117 -10.18 -0.19 -1.51
C LEU A 117 -9.77 -1.46 -2.27
N ILE A 118 -8.64 -1.45 -2.97
CA ILE A 118 -8.14 -2.63 -3.69
C ILE A 118 -7.84 -3.77 -2.71
N ASN A 119 -7.31 -3.46 -1.52
CA ASN A 119 -7.13 -4.48 -0.48
C ASN A 119 -8.45 -5.12 -0.04
N LEU A 120 -9.53 -4.33 0.09
CA LEU A 120 -10.88 -4.88 0.35
C LEU A 120 -11.36 -5.77 -0.80
N LEU A 121 -11.15 -5.38 -2.06
CA LEU A 121 -11.48 -6.21 -3.25
C LEU A 121 -10.72 -7.54 -3.28
N LEU A 122 -9.48 -7.54 -2.79
CA LEU A 122 -8.64 -8.73 -2.58
C LEU A 122 -8.99 -9.52 -1.30
N GLY A 123 -10.11 -9.20 -0.65
CA GLY A 123 -10.62 -9.93 0.52
C GLY A 123 -9.85 -9.68 1.81
N ARG A 124 -9.17 -8.53 1.93
CA ARG A 124 -8.44 -8.15 3.16
C ARG A 124 -9.26 -7.19 4.01
N ASP A 125 -9.28 -7.44 5.30
CA ASP A 125 -9.82 -6.50 6.28
C ASP A 125 -8.83 -5.38 6.57
N LEU A 126 -9.36 -4.16 6.70
CA LEU A 126 -8.60 -2.99 7.13
C LEU A 126 -8.78 -2.78 8.64
N PRO A 127 -7.69 -2.69 9.43
CA PRO A 127 -7.79 -2.49 10.88
C PRO A 127 -8.20 -1.08 11.29
N ASP A 128 -9.10 -0.97 12.27
CA ASP A 128 -9.46 0.32 12.86
C ASP A 128 -8.32 0.91 13.71
N THR A 129 -7.55 0.06 14.38
CA THR A 129 -6.47 0.45 15.28
C THR A 129 -5.13 -0.18 14.86
N PRO A 130 -4.01 0.53 15.02
CA PRO A 130 -2.69 -0.04 14.75
C PRO A 130 -2.39 -1.18 15.74
N THR A 131 -1.63 -2.18 15.30
CA THR A 131 -1.14 -3.25 16.18
C THR A 131 -0.09 -2.72 17.17
N ARG A 132 0.70 -1.73 16.74
CA ARG A 132 1.78 -1.10 17.52
C ARG A 132 1.83 0.38 17.21
N GLU A 133 1.81 1.22 18.24
CA GLU A 133 1.74 2.70 18.11
C GLU A 133 2.98 3.35 17.47
N ASP A 134 4.13 2.67 17.55
CA ASP A 134 5.43 3.13 17.06
C ASP A 134 5.72 2.75 15.60
N SER A 135 4.81 2.03 14.95
CA SER A 135 4.99 1.44 13.63
C SER A 135 3.93 1.89 12.61
N CYS A 136 4.07 1.44 11.36
CA CYS A 136 3.04 1.64 10.35
C CYS A 136 1.69 1.03 10.80
N HIS A 137 0.58 1.74 10.58
CA HIS A 137 -0.78 1.32 10.98
C HIS A 137 -1.15 -0.10 10.54
N PHE A 138 -0.64 -0.52 9.37
CA PHE A 138 -0.94 -1.82 8.78
C PHE A 138 0.10 -2.91 9.12
N LEU A 139 1.13 -2.61 9.90
CA LEU A 139 2.10 -3.60 10.35
C LEU A 139 1.50 -4.46 11.47
N GLY A 140 1.48 -5.78 11.27
CA GLY A 140 1.11 -6.76 12.28
C GLY A 140 2.33 -7.55 12.79
N HIS A 141 2.12 -8.40 13.79
CA HIS A 141 3.18 -9.23 14.37
C HIS A 141 3.84 -10.22 13.39
N ARG A 142 3.15 -10.54 12.28
CA ARG A 142 3.64 -11.46 11.23
C ARG A 142 3.92 -10.75 9.91
N GLY A 143 4.07 -9.42 9.93
CA GLY A 143 4.28 -8.60 8.74
C GLY A 143 3.07 -7.73 8.38
N CYS A 144 3.13 -7.11 7.20
CA CYS A 144 2.10 -6.20 6.73
C CYS A 144 0.76 -6.94 6.55
N ARG A 145 -0.33 -6.31 6.98
CA ARG A 145 -1.70 -6.83 6.86
C ARG A 145 -2.34 -6.54 5.51
N LEU A 146 -1.76 -5.63 4.74
CA LEU A 146 -2.18 -5.35 3.36
C LEU A 146 -1.60 -6.40 2.42
N ARG A 147 -2.39 -6.79 1.42
CA ARG A 147 -1.99 -7.66 0.32
C ARG A 147 -1.29 -6.85 -0.76
N ILE A 148 -1.96 -5.84 -1.31
CA ILE A 148 -1.31 -4.86 -2.19
C ILE A 148 -0.74 -3.73 -1.35
N ARG A 149 0.53 -3.40 -1.58
CA ARG A 149 1.29 -2.41 -0.81
C ARG A 149 1.69 -1.24 -1.69
N HIS A 150 2.04 -0.11 -1.07
CA HIS A 150 2.59 1.03 -1.79
C HIS A 150 3.95 0.66 -2.39
N MET A 151 4.32 1.20 -3.55
CA MET A 151 5.58 0.85 -4.25
C MET A 151 6.83 0.94 -3.35
N LEU A 152 6.86 1.91 -2.42
CA LEU A 152 7.95 2.07 -1.45
C LEU A 152 8.09 0.87 -0.50
N CYS A 153 7.06 0.07 -0.29
CA CYS A 153 7.11 -1.14 0.53
C CYS A 153 7.56 -2.37 -0.25
N ILE A 154 7.62 -2.27 -1.58
CA ILE A 154 7.89 -3.38 -2.50
C ILE A 154 9.30 -3.23 -3.09
N ASP A 155 9.66 -2.02 -3.51
CA ASP A 155 10.91 -1.74 -4.23
C ASP A 155 12.04 -1.18 -3.34
N TYR A 156 11.70 -0.68 -2.15
CA TYR A 156 12.73 -0.16 -1.26
C TYR A 156 13.51 -1.29 -0.59
N LEU A 157 14.83 -1.23 -0.72
CA LEU A 157 15.77 -2.05 0.03
C LEU A 157 16.65 -1.12 0.87
N CYS A 158 16.83 -1.46 2.15
CA CYS A 158 17.74 -0.69 2.99
C CYS A 158 19.20 -0.96 2.55
N PRO A 159 20.15 -0.03 2.78
CA PRO A 159 21.53 -0.21 2.32
C PRO A 159 22.20 -1.50 2.83
N GLY A 160 21.80 -1.98 4.00
CA GLY A 160 22.26 -3.28 4.53
C GLY A 160 21.77 -4.47 3.69
N LEU A 161 20.52 -4.42 3.20
CA LEU A 161 19.98 -5.41 2.28
C LEU A 161 20.64 -5.30 0.91
N GLU A 162 20.80 -4.10 0.37
CA GLU A 162 21.45 -3.90 -0.94
C GLU A 162 22.87 -4.47 -0.95
N THR A 163 23.65 -4.18 0.09
CA THR A 163 25.02 -4.71 0.24
C THR A 163 25.02 -6.24 0.33
N ARG A 164 24.10 -6.82 1.11
CA ARG A 164 24.03 -8.27 1.32
C ARG A 164 23.57 -9.04 0.07
N LEU A 165 22.63 -8.48 -0.69
CA LEU A 165 22.08 -9.12 -1.90
C LEU A 165 23.05 -9.08 -3.07
N GLY A 166 23.90 -8.05 -3.13
CA GLY A 166 24.78 -7.80 -4.27
C GLY A 166 24.00 -7.58 -5.58
N THR A 167 24.73 -7.39 -6.68
CA THR A 167 24.12 -7.04 -7.98
C THR A 167 23.12 -8.08 -8.48
N ALA A 168 23.46 -9.37 -8.37
CA ALA A 168 22.59 -10.44 -8.86
C ALA A 168 21.27 -10.53 -8.07
N GLY A 169 21.33 -10.41 -6.74
CA GLY A 169 20.14 -10.40 -5.89
C GLY A 169 19.27 -9.17 -6.13
N LEU A 170 19.89 -8.00 -6.32
CA LEU A 170 19.20 -6.75 -6.66
C LEU A 170 18.45 -6.83 -7.99
N ILE A 171 19.11 -7.26 -9.06
CA ILE A 171 18.48 -7.43 -10.37
C ILE A 171 17.28 -8.38 -10.26
N ARG A 172 17.45 -9.49 -9.53
CA ARG A 172 16.40 -10.49 -9.35
C ARG A 172 15.17 -9.89 -8.67
N ILE A 173 15.33 -9.27 -7.50
CA ILE A 173 14.18 -8.76 -6.75
C ILE A 173 13.52 -7.58 -7.46
N GLN A 174 14.29 -6.66 -8.04
CA GLN A 174 13.75 -5.51 -8.76
C GLN A 174 12.99 -5.90 -10.03
N SER A 175 13.44 -6.94 -10.74
CA SER A 175 12.74 -7.44 -11.93
C SER A 175 11.35 -8.00 -11.57
N VAL A 176 11.24 -8.73 -10.46
CA VAL A 176 9.97 -9.31 -10.01
C VAL A 176 9.07 -8.23 -9.38
N ALA A 177 9.62 -7.39 -8.52
CA ALA A 177 8.91 -6.25 -7.92
C ALA A 177 8.39 -5.28 -8.97
N GLY A 178 9.15 -5.04 -10.05
CA GLY A 178 8.72 -4.19 -11.16
C GLY A 178 7.44 -4.68 -11.84
N MET A 179 7.23 -6.00 -11.92
CA MET A 179 5.98 -6.57 -12.45
C MET A 179 4.81 -6.31 -11.51
N GLU A 180 4.99 -6.51 -10.19
CA GLU A 180 3.97 -6.18 -9.18
C GLU A 180 3.60 -4.70 -9.22
N ILE A 181 4.59 -3.81 -9.27
CA ILE A 181 4.38 -2.35 -9.33
C ILE A 181 3.65 -1.95 -10.61
N HIS A 182 4.02 -2.52 -11.75
CA HIS A 182 3.36 -2.24 -13.01
C HIS A 182 1.89 -2.68 -13.00
N THR A 183 1.62 -3.92 -12.58
CA THR A 183 0.24 -4.42 -12.47
C THR A 183 -0.56 -3.62 -11.44
N ALA A 184 0.04 -3.24 -10.31
CA ALA A 184 -0.58 -2.40 -9.29
C ALA A 184 -1.00 -1.04 -9.87
N PHE A 185 -0.14 -0.39 -10.66
CA PHE A 185 -0.45 0.87 -11.34
C PHE A 185 -1.63 0.73 -12.29
N LEU A 186 -1.64 -0.31 -13.15
CA LEU A 186 -2.73 -0.55 -14.08
C LEU A 186 -4.07 -0.79 -13.35
N LEU A 187 -4.03 -1.58 -12.27
CA LEU A 187 -5.21 -1.84 -11.45
C LEU A 187 -5.74 -0.57 -10.78
N TYR A 188 -4.83 0.26 -10.27
CA TYR A 188 -5.17 1.54 -9.64
C TYR A 188 -5.93 2.46 -10.61
N GLU A 189 -5.43 2.60 -11.84
CA GLU A 189 -6.08 3.43 -12.86
C GLU A 189 -7.40 2.83 -13.35
N ALA A 190 -7.49 1.50 -13.51
CA ALA A 190 -8.74 0.83 -13.89
C ALA A 190 -9.83 1.02 -12.84
N VAL A 191 -9.50 0.84 -11.55
CA VAL A 191 -10.44 1.05 -10.44
C VAL A 191 -10.91 2.51 -10.40
N LYS A 192 -10.00 3.47 -10.53
CA LYS A 192 -10.34 4.90 -10.57
C LYS A 192 -11.26 5.25 -11.72
N LYS A 193 -11.05 4.65 -12.90
CA LYS A 193 -11.91 4.86 -14.06
C LYS A 193 -13.35 4.45 -13.75
N VAL A 194 -13.55 3.26 -13.19
CA VAL A 194 -14.90 2.75 -12.81
C VAL A 194 -15.58 3.64 -11.78
N ILE A 195 -14.85 4.21 -10.82
CA ILE A 195 -15.44 5.10 -9.80
C ILE A 195 -15.80 6.49 -10.37
N ARG A 196 -15.13 6.92 -11.44
CA ARG A 196 -15.34 8.23 -12.05
C ARG A 196 -16.51 8.25 -13.02
N GLU A 197 -16.72 7.15 -13.75
CA GLU A 197 -17.89 6.91 -14.60
C GLU A 197 -19.21 6.92 -13.81
#